data_AF-A0A7C3W7L6-F1
#
_entry.id   AF-A0A7C3W7L6-F1
#
_cell.length_a   1.000
_cell.length_b   1.000
_cell.length_c   1.000
_cell.angle_alpha   90.00
_cell.angle_beta   90.00
_cell.angle_gamma   90.00
#
_symmetry.space_group_name_H-M   'P 1'
#
loop_
_entity.id
_entity.type
_entity.pdbx_description
1 polymer ?
#
loop_
_entity_poly.entity_id
_entity_poly.type
_entity_poly.pdbx_seq_one_letter_code
_entity_poly.pdbx_strand_id
1 'polypeptide(L)' 'MKSRQPCNCDIEIGHRSTSTTLIANIAHQAKSYLEWDAGQECFTNHVEANKLLNYSYRPPYRLPDV' A
#
# COMPACT_ATOMS: atom_id res chain seq x y z
N MET A 1 13.77 12.14 -21.54
CA MET A 1 13.26 13.51 -21.82
C MET A 1 13.11 14.23 -20.49
N LYS A 2 13.74 15.39 -20.28
CA LYS A 2 13.51 16.23 -19.08
C LYS A 2 12.47 17.29 -19.47
N SER A 3 11.22 17.10 -19.11
CA SER A 3 10.13 18.05 -19.37
C SER A 3 9.37 18.37 -18.07
N ARG A 4 8.62 19.46 -18.08
CA ARG A 4 7.68 19.85 -17.00
C ARG A 4 6.24 19.50 -17.34
N GLN A 5 6.05 18.63 -18.34
CA GLN A 5 4.72 18.16 -18.69
C GLN A 5 4.20 17.22 -17.60
N PRO A 6 2.87 17.10 -17.45
CA PRO A 6 2.28 16.12 -16.55
C PRO A 6 2.85 14.72 -16.81
N CYS A 7 3.09 13.97 -15.73
CA CYS A 7 3.43 12.55 -15.84
C CYS A 7 2.26 11.77 -16.47
N ASN A 8 2.56 10.64 -17.11
CA ASN A 8 1.52 9.74 -17.65
C ASN A 8 0.55 9.25 -16.57
N CYS A 9 1.02 9.21 -15.33
CA CYS A 9 0.25 8.86 -14.15
C CYS A 9 0.56 9.93 -13.10
N ASP A 10 -0.46 10.58 -12.58
CA ASP A 10 -0.30 11.48 -11.45
C ASP A 10 -0.10 10.69 -10.14
N ILE A 11 0.11 11.42 -9.04
CA ILE A 11 0.40 10.82 -7.74
C ILE A 11 -0.77 9.99 -7.23
N GLU A 12 -2.00 10.45 -7.41
CA GLU A 12 -3.20 9.82 -6.87
C GLU A 12 -3.52 8.51 -7.62
N ILE A 13 -3.45 8.53 -8.96
CA ILE A 13 -3.63 7.35 -9.79
C ILE A 13 -2.53 6.33 -9.49
N GLY A 14 -1.29 6.78 -9.32
CA GLY A 14 -0.15 5.93 -9.00
C GLY A 14 -0.34 5.23 -7.65
N HIS A 15 -0.67 6.02 -6.63
CA HIS A 15 -0.97 5.53 -5.30
C HIS A 15 -2.09 4.49 -5.31
N ARG A 16 -3.25 4.80 -5.91
CA ARG A 16 -4.40 3.88 -5.96
C ARG A 16 -4.08 2.58 -6.70
N SER A 17 -3.35 2.65 -7.81
CA SER A 17 -2.95 1.47 -8.58
C SER A 17 -2.04 0.55 -7.76
N THR A 18 -1.10 1.14 -7.02
CA THR A 18 -0.22 0.37 -6.12
C THR A 18 -0.99 -0.20 -4.93
N SER A 19 -1.73 0.62 -4.18
CA SER A 19 -2.45 0.20 -2.97
C SER A 19 -3.44 -0.93 -3.27
N THR A 20 -4.20 -0.84 -4.37
CA THR A 20 -5.16 -1.90 -4.76
C THR A 20 -4.47 -3.25 -4.98
N THR A 21 -3.30 -3.26 -5.63
CA THR A 21 -2.56 -4.50 -5.92
C THR A 21 -1.99 -5.11 -4.63
N LEU A 22 -1.51 -4.28 -3.70
CA LEU A 22 -1.04 -4.73 -2.40
C LEU A 22 -2.17 -5.35 -1.56
N ILE A 23 -3.31 -4.68 -1.51
CA ILE A 23 -4.52 -5.18 -0.82
C ILE A 23 -4.94 -6.55 -1.39
N ALA A 24 -4.95 -6.70 -2.71
CA ALA A 24 -5.29 -7.97 -3.36
C ALA A 24 -4.32 -9.11 -2.97
N ASN A 25 -3.02 -8.82 -2.89
CA ASN A 25 -2.03 -9.80 -2.44
C ASN A 25 -2.25 -10.20 -0.97
N ILE A 26 -2.58 -9.25 -0.11
CA ILE A 26 -2.86 -9.51 1.31
C ILE A 26 -4.14 -10.36 1.45
N ALA A 27 -5.21 -10.02 0.71
CA ALA A 27 -6.44 -10.81 0.69
C ALA A 27 -6.19 -12.25 0.21
N HIS A 28 -5.37 -12.42 -0.83
CA HIS A 28 -4.97 -13.72 -1.34
C HIS A 28 -4.16 -14.53 -0.31
N GLN A 29 -3.19 -13.91 0.35
CA GLN A 29 -2.38 -14.55 1.39
C GLN A 29 -3.20 -14.93 2.63
N ALA A 30 -4.09 -14.03 3.07
CA ALA A 30 -4.97 -14.26 4.21
C ALA A 30 -6.11 -15.25 3.89
N LYS A 31 -6.39 -15.49 2.60
CA LYS A 31 -7.55 -16.26 2.11
C LYS A 31 -8.88 -15.75 2.69
N SER A 32 -8.99 -14.43 2.77
CA SER A 32 -10.12 -13.74 3.42
C SER A 32 -10.62 -12.59 2.56
N TYR A 33 -11.91 -12.28 2.70
CA TYR A 33 -12.47 -11.03 2.20
C TYR A 33 -12.07 -9.87 3.12
N LEU A 34 -11.53 -8.80 2.55
CA LEU A 34 -11.02 -7.66 3.29
C LEU A 34 -11.76 -6.38 2.89
N GLU A 35 -12.26 -5.66 3.90
CA GLU A 35 -12.87 -4.33 3.72
C GLU A 35 -11.82 -3.26 4.00
N TRP A 36 -11.64 -2.35 3.05
CA TRP A 36 -10.60 -1.31 3.09
C TRP A 36 -11.17 0.06 3.42
N ASP A 37 -10.65 0.69 4.47
CA ASP A 37 -10.84 2.12 4.73
C ASP A 37 -9.75 2.91 3.99
N ALA A 38 -10.12 3.58 2.92
CA ALA A 38 -9.19 4.38 2.12
C ALA A 38 -8.72 5.67 2.80
N GLY A 39 -9.41 6.15 3.83
CA GLY A 39 -9.02 7.34 4.58
C GLY A 39 -7.99 7.03 5.66
N GLN A 40 -8.14 5.89 6.35
CA GLN A 40 -7.20 5.42 7.38
C GLN A 40 -6.15 4.45 6.85
N GLU A 41 -6.29 4.00 5.60
CA GLU A 41 -5.44 3.00 4.94
C GLU A 41 -5.29 1.72 5.78
N CYS A 42 -6.41 1.15 6.20
CA CYS A 42 -6.43 -0.08 6.98
C CYS A 42 -7.63 -0.98 6.67
N PHE A 43 -7.51 -2.26 7.03
CA PHE A 43 -8.61 -3.22 6.99
C PHE A 43 -9.50 -3.08 8.22
N THR A 44 -10.78 -2.78 8.02
CA THR A 44 -11.77 -2.58 9.11
C THR A 44 -12.23 -3.89 9.73
N ASN A 45 -12.12 -4.99 8.98
CA ASN A 45 -12.68 -6.29 9.34
C ASN A 45 -11.63 -7.38 9.65
N HIS A 46 -10.33 -7.06 9.59
CA HIS A 46 -9.27 -8.09 9.73
C HIS A 46 -7.96 -7.55 10.35
N VAL A 47 -7.89 -7.53 11.69
CA VAL A 47 -6.75 -6.99 12.45
C VAL A 47 -5.41 -7.65 12.09
N GLU A 48 -5.38 -8.96 11.86
CA GLU A 48 -4.15 -9.66 11.49
C GLU A 48 -3.63 -9.28 10.09
N ALA A 49 -4.52 -8.84 9.18
CA ALA A 49 -4.11 -8.44 7.83
C ALA A 49 -3.43 -7.07 7.86
N ASN A 50 -3.80 -6.21 8.82
CA ASN A 50 -3.13 -4.92 9.04
C ASN A 50 -1.65 -5.08 9.40
N LYS A 51 -1.25 -6.22 9.98
CA LYS A 51 0.16 -6.52 10.25
C LYS A 51 0.99 -6.72 8.97
N LEU A 52 0.34 -7.01 7.84
CA LEU A 52 0.98 -7.21 6.53
C LEU A 52 1.10 -5.90 5.72
N LEU A 53 0.50 -4.80 6.19
CA LEU A 53 0.64 -3.47 5.56
C LEU A 53 2.05 -2.89 5.73
N ASN A 54 2.82 -3.42 6.67
CA ASN A 54 4.20 -3.04 6.90
C ASN A 54 5.09 -4.29 6.92
N TYR A 55 6.36 -4.10 6.60
CA TYR A 55 7.36 -5.16 6.69
C TYR A 55 8.61 -4.65 7.41
N SER A 56 9.28 -5.54 8.11
CA SER A 56 10.57 -5.23 8.73
C SER A 56 11.64 -5.10 7.65
N TYR A 57 12.27 -3.92 7.58
CA TYR A 57 13.39 -3.70 6.70
C TYR A 57 14.60 -4.56 7.08
N ARG A 58 15.36 -4.99 6.08
CA ARG A 58 16.61 -5.74 6.29
C ARG A 58 17.67 -4.82 6.92
N PRO A 59 18.35 -5.20 8.02
CA PRO A 59 19.42 -4.39 8.60
C PRO A 59 20.57 -4.12 7.60
N PRO A 60 21.19 -2.92 7.61
CA PRO A 60 20.92 -1.76 8.49
C PRO A 60 19.89 -0.77 7.92
N TYR A 61 19.17 -1.13 6.85
CA TYR A 61 18.23 -0.23 6.17
C TYR A 61 17.02 0.09 7.06
N ARG A 62 16.61 1.36 7.06
CA ARG A 62 15.43 1.87 7.79
C ARG A 62 14.78 2.98 6.98
N LEU A 63 13.48 3.18 7.15
CA LEU A 63 12.82 4.39 6.69
C LEU A 63 13.38 5.60 7.48
N PRO A 64 13.56 6.76 6.83
CA PRO A 64 13.89 7.98 7.54
C PRO A 64 12.77 8.34 8.53
N ASP A 65 13.14 8.83 9.71
CA ASP A 65 12.19 9.47 10.61
C ASP A 65 11.68 10.75 9.92
N VAL A 66 10.35 10.93 9.88
CA VAL A 66 9.69 12.09 9.27
C VAL A 66 9.48 13.18 10.31
#